data_AF-A0A7W0SBN5-F1
#
_entry.id   AF-A0A7W0SBN5-F1
#
_cell.length_a   1.000
_cell.length_b   1.000
_cell.length_c   1.000
_cell.angle_alpha   90.00
_cell.angle_beta   90.00
_cell.angle_gamma   90.00
#
_symmetry.space_group_name_H-M   'P 1'
#
loop_
_entity.id
_entity.type
_entity.pdbx_description
1 polymer ?
#
loop_
_entity_poly.entity_id
_entity_poly.type
_entity_poly.pdbx_seq_one_letter_code
_entity_poly.pdbx_strand_id
1 'polypeptide(L)'
;MVRRLVTKDHTFGASRSPFGHVYIVNGVVKGAGDPMEGNREPGTPFTEEIKEGLRKELDGIPPVSFVTDLESVRLGLDGMRGIKNDGVIITLGPLTGDAATVEVSNSLWCGGECGQWLTYIVKLRGGHWSVTGTTG
;
A
#
# COMPACT_ATOMS: atom_id res chain seq x y z
N MET A 1 2.24 7.03 4.86
CA MET A 1 1.06 6.14 4.86
C MET A 1 1.45 4.66 4.77
N VAL A 2 2.21 4.21 3.76
CA VAL A 2 2.63 2.80 3.59
C VAL A 2 3.26 2.22 4.87
N ARG A 3 4.22 2.93 5.47
CA ARG A 3 4.80 2.55 6.78
C ARG A 3 3.72 2.26 7.82
N ARG A 4 2.72 3.12 7.96
CA ARG A 4 1.65 2.97 8.96
C ARG A 4 0.78 1.75 8.66
N LEU A 5 0.41 1.55 7.39
CA LEU A 5 -0.36 0.38 6.95
C LEU A 5 0.38 -0.94 7.21
N VAL A 6 1.69 -0.98 6.97
CA VAL A 6 2.52 -2.17 7.13
C VAL A 6 2.90 -2.45 8.59
N THR A 7 2.93 -1.44 9.48
CA THR A 7 3.47 -1.59 10.84
C THR A 7 2.47 -1.39 11.98
N LYS A 8 1.33 -0.77 11.72
CA LYS A 8 0.34 -0.42 12.77
C LYS A 8 -1.07 -0.81 12.36
N ASP A 9 -1.47 -0.39 11.16
CA ASP A 9 -2.85 -0.52 10.71
C ASP A 9 -3.03 -1.79 9.86
N HIS A 10 -2.23 -2.83 10.09
CA HIS A 10 -2.32 -4.12 9.38
C HIS A 10 -3.38 -5.04 10.00
N THR A 11 -3.74 -6.11 9.29
CA THR A 11 -4.80 -7.05 9.67
C THR A 11 -4.51 -7.92 10.90
N PHE A 12 -3.28 -7.94 11.41
CA PHE A 12 -2.86 -8.80 12.54
C PHE A 12 -3.07 -8.18 13.94
N GLY A 13 -3.90 -7.14 14.05
CA GLY A 13 -4.21 -6.48 15.32
C GLY A 13 -2.98 -5.81 15.96
N ALA A 14 -2.85 -5.90 17.30
CA ALA A 14 -1.76 -5.28 18.06
C ALA A 14 -0.42 -6.05 18.00
N SER A 15 -0.39 -7.18 17.29
CA SER A 15 0.83 -7.98 17.13
C SER A 15 1.86 -7.26 16.28
N ARG A 16 3.13 -7.69 16.37
CA ARG A 16 4.17 -7.21 15.45
C ARG A 16 3.79 -7.61 14.01
N SER A 17 4.02 -6.69 13.08
CA SER A 17 3.90 -6.95 11.65
C SER A 17 4.69 -8.20 11.24
N PRO A 18 4.04 -9.19 10.61
CA PRO A 18 4.70 -10.44 10.22
C PRO A 18 5.42 -10.34 8.87
N PHE A 19 5.31 -9.21 8.17
CA PHE A 19 5.75 -9.13 6.78
C PHE A 19 7.26 -9.15 6.63
N GLY A 20 7.77 -10.05 5.79
CA GLY A 20 9.19 -10.14 5.43
C GLY A 20 9.57 -9.24 4.26
N HIS A 21 8.60 -8.80 3.45
CA HIS A 21 8.81 -7.96 2.26
C HIS A 21 7.58 -7.12 1.92
N VAL A 22 7.77 -5.91 1.37
CA VAL A 22 6.70 -5.03 0.92
C VAL A 22 6.76 -4.86 -0.60
N TYR A 23 5.75 -5.36 -1.30
CA TYR A 23 5.57 -5.20 -2.74
C TYR A 23 4.57 -4.09 -3.03
N ILE A 24 5.02 -2.97 -3.58
CA ILE A 24 4.15 -1.85 -3.98
C ILE A 24 3.78 -2.02 -5.44
N VAL A 25 2.48 -1.96 -5.77
CA VAL A 25 2.04 -1.93 -7.17
C VAL A 25 2.65 -0.72 -7.88
N ASN A 26 3.27 -0.94 -9.03
CA ASN A 26 4.04 0.06 -9.75
C ASN A 26 3.12 1.01 -10.55
N GLY A 27 2.46 1.92 -9.84
CA GLY A 27 1.55 2.92 -10.39
C GLY A 27 0.33 3.10 -9.48
N VAL A 28 -0.41 4.18 -9.72
CA VAL A 28 -1.66 4.43 -8.98
C VAL A 28 -2.80 3.58 -9.52
N VAL A 29 -3.58 2.98 -8.63
CA VAL A 29 -4.76 2.17 -8.99
C VAL A 29 -6.02 2.89 -8.55
N LYS A 30 -6.89 3.23 -9.51
CA LYS A 30 -8.22 3.79 -9.18
C LYS A 30 -9.03 2.73 -8.45
N GLY A 31 -9.60 3.08 -7.29
CA GLY A 31 -10.34 2.12 -6.47
C GLY A 31 -9.49 1.30 -5.52
N ALA A 32 -8.22 1.67 -5.27
CA ALA A 32 -7.34 0.94 -4.36
C ALA A 32 -7.94 0.72 -2.94
N GLY A 33 -8.90 1.55 -2.52
CA GLY A 33 -9.59 1.44 -1.24
C GLY A 33 -10.97 0.78 -1.31
N ASP A 34 -11.35 0.17 -2.43
CA ASP A 34 -12.64 -0.50 -2.60
C ASP A 34 -12.44 -2.02 -2.85
N PRO A 35 -12.94 -2.90 -1.96
CA PRO A 35 -12.87 -4.35 -2.16
C PRO A 35 -13.70 -4.85 -3.36
N MET A 36 -14.72 -4.10 -3.79
CA MET A 36 -15.64 -4.49 -4.86
C MET A 36 -15.14 -4.10 -6.26
N GLU A 37 -14.21 -3.14 -6.37
CA GLU A 37 -13.72 -2.66 -7.67
C GLU A 37 -12.62 -3.56 -8.29
N GLY A 38 -12.15 -4.59 -7.56
CA GLY A 38 -11.20 -5.58 -8.04
C GLY A 38 -9.78 -5.02 -8.30
N ASN A 39 -8.88 -5.89 -8.78
CA ASN A 39 -7.53 -5.49 -9.18
C ASN A 39 -7.58 -4.74 -10.52
N ARG A 40 -7.90 -3.45 -10.49
CA ARG A 40 -7.70 -2.61 -11.67
C ARG A 40 -6.23 -2.51 -12.01
N GLU A 41 -5.93 -2.44 -13.29
CA GLU A 41 -4.56 -2.21 -13.75
C GLU A 41 -4.05 -0.86 -13.21
N PRO A 42 -2.79 -0.80 -12.76
CA PRO A 42 -2.18 0.47 -12.40
C PRO A 42 -2.14 1.40 -13.62
N GLY A 43 -2.27 2.70 -13.35
CA GLY A 43 -2.04 3.74 -14.34
C GLY A 43 -0.56 3.85 -14.72
N THR A 44 -0.11 5.07 -15.00
CA THR A 44 1.30 5.30 -15.35
C THR A 44 2.23 4.77 -14.25
N PRO A 45 3.25 3.96 -14.62
CA PRO A 45 4.25 3.48 -13.68
C PRO A 45 4.94 4.63 -12.93
N PHE A 46 5.32 4.38 -11.68
CA PHE A 46 6.10 5.36 -10.93
C PHE A 46 7.45 5.59 -11.62
N THR A 47 7.87 6.86 -11.67
CA THR A 47 9.22 7.21 -12.11
C THR A 47 10.24 6.66 -11.12
N GLU A 48 11.48 6.48 -11.56
CA GLU A 48 12.55 6.06 -10.64
C GLU A 48 12.76 7.06 -9.50
N GLU A 49 12.55 8.36 -9.74
CA GLU A 49 12.59 9.39 -8.70
C GLU A 49 11.56 9.12 -7.59
N ILE A 50 10.31 8.82 -7.96
CA ILE A 50 9.27 8.48 -6.98
C ILE A 50 9.63 7.19 -6.24
N LYS A 51 10.12 6.17 -6.96
CA LYS A 51 10.49 4.89 -6.35
C LYS A 51 11.63 5.05 -5.35
N GLU A 52 12.67 5.80 -5.69
CA GLU A 52 13.78 6.11 -4.79
C GLU A 52 13.32 6.95 -3.59
N GLY A 53 12.48 7.95 -3.81
CA GLY A 53 11.87 8.74 -2.73
C GLY A 53 11.09 7.86 -1.76
N LEU A 54 10.26 6.95 -2.28
CA LEU A 54 9.52 5.98 -1.47
C LEU A 54 10.44 5.02 -0.71
N ARG A 55 11.47 4.47 -1.36
CA ARG A 55 12.43 3.57 -0.68
C ARG A 55 13.10 4.29 0.50
N LYS A 56 13.55 5.52 0.29
CA LYS A 56 14.19 6.35 1.32
C LYS A 56 13.23 6.65 2.48
N GLU A 57 12.01 7.09 2.19
CA GLU A 57 11.00 7.40 3.22
C GLU A 57 10.51 6.17 3.99
N LEU A 58 10.65 4.98 3.39
CA LEU A 58 10.26 3.70 3.97
C LEU A 58 11.43 2.94 4.63
N ASP A 59 12.61 3.57 4.75
CA ASP A 59 13.73 2.95 5.44
C ASP A 59 13.37 2.49 6.87
N GLY A 60 13.86 1.33 7.29
CA GLY A 60 13.50 0.72 8.58
C GLY A 60 12.13 0.02 8.63
N ILE A 61 11.51 -0.25 7.48
CA ILE A 61 10.50 -1.33 7.34
C ILE A 61 11.11 -2.49 6.52
N PRO A 62 10.42 -3.64 6.36
CA PRO A 62 10.89 -4.71 5.48
C PRO A 62 11.21 -4.22 4.06
N PRO A 63 12.11 -4.89 3.31
CA PRO A 63 12.53 -4.44 1.99
C PRO A 63 11.37 -4.13 1.05
N VAL A 64 11.51 -3.04 0.29
CA VAL A 64 10.46 -2.55 -0.62
C VAL A 64 10.81 -2.86 -2.06
N SER A 65 9.87 -3.40 -2.83
CA SER A 65 10.00 -3.61 -4.28
C SER A 65 8.75 -3.13 -5.01
N PHE A 66 8.93 -2.64 -6.24
CA PHE A 66 7.82 -2.21 -7.09
C PHE A 66 7.50 -3.33 -8.08
N VAL A 67 6.22 -3.71 -8.16
CA VAL A 67 5.77 -4.83 -9.00
C VAL A 67 4.75 -4.36 -10.03
N THR A 68 4.94 -4.77 -11.28
CA THR A 68 3.97 -4.57 -12.35
C THR A 68 3.11 -5.83 -12.54
N ASP A 69 3.72 -7.01 -12.42
CA ASP A 69 3.03 -8.30 -12.48
C ASP A 69 2.84 -8.86 -11.07
N LEU A 70 1.59 -8.94 -10.61
CA LEU A 70 1.25 -9.46 -9.28
C LEU A 70 1.42 -10.98 -9.20
N GLU A 71 1.24 -11.70 -10.31
CA GLU A 71 1.38 -13.17 -10.32
C GLU A 71 2.84 -13.58 -10.12
N SER A 72 3.78 -12.69 -10.47
CA SER A 72 5.20 -12.90 -10.17
C SER A 72 5.52 -12.99 -8.67
N VAL A 73 4.65 -12.50 -7.78
CA VAL A 73 4.87 -12.49 -6.32
C VAL A 73 3.83 -13.28 -5.52
N ARG A 74 2.70 -13.61 -6.13
CA ARG A 74 1.66 -14.45 -5.54
C ARG A 74 2.10 -15.92 -5.45
N LEU A 75 1.68 -16.60 -4.38
CA LEU A 75 1.92 -18.02 -4.17
C LEU A 75 0.62 -18.83 -4.22
N GLY A 76 0.59 -19.87 -5.04
CA GLY A 76 -0.62 -20.66 -5.29
C GLY A 76 -1.62 -19.94 -6.20
N LEU A 77 -2.74 -20.61 -6.47
CA LEU A 77 -3.80 -20.04 -7.32
C LEU A 77 -4.27 -18.71 -6.71
N ASP A 78 -4.21 -17.64 -7.51
CA ASP A 78 -4.59 -16.28 -7.14
C ASP A 78 -3.95 -15.77 -5.83
N GLY A 79 -2.77 -16.30 -5.49
CA GLY A 79 -2.02 -16.02 -4.25
C GLY A 79 -2.70 -16.43 -2.95
N MET A 80 -3.62 -17.41 -3.00
CA MET A 80 -4.29 -17.96 -1.81
C MET A 80 -3.35 -18.64 -0.80
N ARG A 81 -2.10 -18.94 -1.19
CA ARG A 81 -1.06 -19.47 -0.28
C ARG A 81 -0.11 -18.40 0.24
N GLY A 82 -0.39 -17.12 -0.02
CA GLY A 82 0.42 -16.00 0.44
C GLY A 82 1.22 -15.32 -0.65
N ILE A 83 2.20 -14.53 -0.22
CA ILE A 83 3.11 -13.76 -1.08
C ILE A 83 4.55 -14.23 -0.82
N LYS A 84 5.38 -14.23 -1.87
CA LYS A 84 6.82 -14.49 -1.75
C LYS A 84 7.45 -13.72 -0.58
N ASN A 85 8.40 -14.35 0.10
CA ASN A 85 9.16 -13.78 1.22
C ASN A 85 8.29 -13.32 2.39
N ASP A 86 7.22 -14.06 2.70
CA ASP A 86 6.22 -13.68 3.71
C ASP A 86 5.71 -12.25 3.48
N GLY A 87 5.51 -11.92 2.21
CA GLY A 87 5.37 -10.56 1.74
C GLY A 87 3.95 -10.01 1.88
N VAL A 88 3.83 -8.74 1.52
CA VAL A 88 2.55 -8.05 1.42
C VAL A 88 2.50 -7.19 0.16
N ILE A 89 1.38 -7.21 -0.55
CA ILE A 89 1.11 -6.33 -1.67
C ILE A 89 0.40 -5.08 -1.15
N ILE A 90 0.93 -3.92 -1.50
CA ILE A 90 0.38 -2.60 -1.18
C ILE A 90 -0.01 -1.91 -2.48
N THR A 91 -1.27 -1.49 -2.55
CA THR A 91 -1.78 -0.71 -3.68
C THR A 91 -2.05 0.71 -3.24
N LEU A 92 -1.65 1.70 -4.06
CA LEU A 92 -1.85 3.12 -3.79
C LEU A 92 -2.85 3.70 -4.79
N GLY A 93 -3.84 4.42 -4.27
CA GLY A 93 -4.82 5.15 -5.05
C GLY A 93 -4.35 6.54 -5.46
N PRO A 94 -5.10 7.22 -6.34
CA PRO A 94 -4.85 8.62 -6.65
C PRO A 94 -5.03 9.50 -5.39
N LEU A 95 -4.30 10.61 -5.34
CA LEU A 95 -4.54 11.66 -4.35
C LEU A 95 -5.81 12.42 -4.74
N THR A 96 -6.76 12.52 -3.82
CA THR A 96 -7.97 13.35 -3.98
C THR A 96 -8.02 14.39 -2.87
N GLY A 97 -8.59 15.57 -3.13
CA GLY A 97 -8.68 16.64 -2.14
C GLY A 97 -8.05 17.95 -2.60
N ASP A 98 -7.56 18.73 -1.64
CA ASP A 98 -7.04 20.08 -1.85
C ASP A 98 -5.58 20.24 -1.38
N ALA A 99 -5.07 21.47 -1.42
CA ALA A 99 -3.69 21.79 -1.08
C ALA A 99 -3.31 21.56 0.40
N ALA A 100 -4.30 21.46 1.30
CA ALA A 100 -4.08 21.32 2.74
C ALA A 100 -4.51 19.94 3.27
N THR A 101 -5.47 19.28 2.60
CA THR A 101 -5.99 17.97 2.98
C THR A 101 -6.12 17.08 1.75
N VAL A 102 -5.47 15.93 1.78
CA VAL A 102 -5.61 14.90 0.73
C VAL A 102 -6.08 13.59 1.34
N GLU A 103 -6.93 12.91 0.60
CA GLU A 103 -7.30 11.52 0.82
C GLU A 103 -6.47 10.62 -0.10
N VAL A 104 -6.02 9.50 0.46
CA VAL A 104 -5.25 8.51 -0.28
C VAL A 104 -5.80 7.14 0.03
N SER A 105 -6.50 6.56 -0.93
CA SER A 105 -7.00 5.19 -0.84
C SER A 105 -5.87 4.18 -0.99
N ASN A 106 -5.92 3.09 -0.24
CA ASN A 106 -4.88 2.06 -0.27
C ASN A 106 -5.51 0.70 0.00
N SER A 107 -4.86 -0.34 -0.48
CA SER A 107 -5.10 -1.70 0.00
C SER A 107 -3.82 -2.37 0.45
N LEU A 108 -4.02 -3.33 1.34
CA LEU A 108 -3.05 -4.30 1.80
C LEU A 108 -3.58 -5.67 1.46
N TRP A 109 -2.74 -6.54 0.90
CA TRP A 109 -3.11 -7.94 0.70
C TRP A 109 -1.91 -8.88 0.88
N CYS A 110 -2.06 -9.90 1.73
CA CYS A 110 -1.01 -10.87 2.05
C CYS A 110 -1.40 -12.34 1.79
N GLY A 111 -2.49 -12.57 1.05
CA GLY A 111 -2.98 -13.90 0.66
C GLY A 111 -4.21 -14.35 1.44
N GLY A 112 -5.06 -15.16 0.79
CA GLY A 112 -6.30 -15.64 1.41
C GLY A 112 -7.21 -14.50 1.88
N GLU A 113 -7.66 -14.58 3.13
CA GLU A 113 -8.50 -13.57 3.79
C GLU A 113 -7.69 -12.37 4.34
N CYS A 114 -6.37 -12.35 4.14
CA CYS A 114 -5.53 -11.22 4.55
C CYS A 114 -5.64 -10.06 3.55
N GLY A 115 -6.79 -9.40 3.54
CA GLY A 115 -7.06 -8.20 2.75
C GLY A 115 -7.55 -7.06 3.63
N GLN A 116 -7.11 -5.84 3.34
CA GLN A 116 -7.65 -4.63 3.95
C GLN A 116 -7.68 -3.49 2.95
N TRP A 117 -8.72 -2.66 3.04
CA TRP A 117 -8.90 -1.45 2.26
C TRP A 117 -9.12 -0.28 3.20
N LEU A 118 -8.43 0.82 2.94
CA LEU A 118 -8.43 1.98 3.83
C LEU A 118 -8.08 3.23 3.06
N THR A 119 -8.83 4.31 3.30
CA THR A 119 -8.45 5.64 2.83
C THR A 119 -7.87 6.46 3.98
N TYR A 120 -6.63 6.93 3.84
CA TYR A 120 -6.01 7.83 4.82
C TYR A 120 -6.36 9.27 4.52
N ILE A 121 -6.67 10.04 5.57
CA ILE A 121 -6.75 11.50 5.51
C ILE A 121 -5.39 12.06 5.92
N VAL A 122 -4.72 12.74 5.00
CA VAL A 122 -3.40 13.34 5.19
C VAL A 122 -3.54 14.85 5.17
N LYS A 123 -3.03 15.54 6.19
CA LYS A 123 -3.08 17.00 6.29
C LYS A 123 -1.69 17.60 6.30
N LEU A 124 -1.55 18.73 5.61
CA LEU A 124 -0.36 19.57 5.63
C LEU A 124 -0.39 20.45 6.89
N ARG A 125 0.60 20.28 7.77
CA ARG A 125 0.76 21.09 8.99
C ARG A 125 2.22 21.49 9.13
N GLY A 126 2.50 22.80 9.20
CA GLY A 126 3.86 23.31 9.33
C GLY A 126 4.81 22.88 8.21
N GLY A 127 4.31 22.71 6.99
CA GLY A 127 5.10 22.22 5.84
C GLY A 127 5.26 20.71 5.77
N HIS A 128 4.70 19.94 6.71
CA HIS A 128 4.79 18.48 6.73
C HIS A 128 3.42 17.82 6.55
N TRP A 129 3.37 16.83 5.67
CA TRP A 129 2.20 15.98 5.50
C TRP A 129 2.17 14.90 6.59
N SER A 130 1.03 14.77 7.26
CA SER A 130 0.84 13.75 8.30
C SER A 130 -0.53 13.08 8.19
N VAL A 131 -0.57 11.78 8.46
CA VAL A 131 -1.84 11.05 8.56
C VAL A 131 -2.56 11.53 9.81
N THR A 132 -3.78 12.04 9.64
CA THR A 132 -4.61 12.58 10.73
C THR A 132 -5.84 11.74 11.04
N GLY A 133 -6.19 10.82 10.15
CA GLY A 133 -7.30 9.91 10.32
C GLY A 133 -7.46 9.00 9.12
N THR A 134 -8.57 8.28 9.11
CA THR A 134 -8.98 7.38 8.05
C THR A 134 -10.45 7.64 7.72
N THR A 135 -10.85 7.35 6.49
CA THR A 135 -12.23 7.40 6.02
C THR A 135 -12.56 6.12 5.26
N GLY A 136 -13.85 5.78 5.20
CA GLY A 136 -14.37 4.49 4.74
C GLY A 136 -15.49 4.02 5.63
#